data_AF-A0A1Y3QHH7-F1
#
_entry.id   AF-A0A1Y3QHH7-F1
#
_cell.length_a   1.000
_cell.length_b   1.000
_cell.length_c   1.000
_cell.angle_alpha   90.00
_cell.angle_beta   90.00
_cell.angle_gamma   90.00
#
_symmetry.space_group_name_H-M   'P 1'
#
loop_
_entity.id
_entity.type
_entity.pdbx_description
1 polymer ?
#
loop_
_entity_poly.entity_id
_entity_poly.type
_entity_poly.pdbx_seq_one_letter_code
_entity_poly.pdbx_strand_id
1 'polypeptide(L)' 'MDMKVAYETMLGLAAEMILDEALRKFRTERLYKAIDDALAQGDAETFRRLTDELKAMLA' A
#
# COMPACT_ATOMS: atom_id res chain seq x y z
N MET A 1 28.20 -12.20 -19.17
CA MET A 1 27.43 -11.58 -18.08
C MET A 1 27.99 -12.12 -16.79
N ASP A 2 28.56 -11.27 -15.93
CA ASP A 2 29.17 -11.72 -14.68
C ASP A 2 28.08 -12.25 -13.74
N MET A 3 28.23 -13.51 -13.31
CA MET A 3 27.24 -14.20 -12.47
C MET A 3 26.96 -13.45 -11.16
N LYS A 4 27.96 -12.72 -10.65
CA LYS A 4 27.83 -11.83 -9.48
C LYS A 4 26.87 -10.67 -9.76
N VAL A 5 27.02 -10.00 -10.90
CA VAL A 5 26.17 -8.85 -11.28
C VAL A 5 24.73 -9.30 -11.49
N ALA A 6 24.51 -10.46 -12.13
CA ALA A 6 23.18 -11.02 -12.30
C ALA A 6 22.50 -11.33 -10.95
N TYR A 7 23.25 -11.84 -9.98
CA TYR A 7 22.75 -12.14 -8.64
C TYR A 7 22.42 -10.86 -7.84
N GLU A 8 23.30 -9.85 -7.88
CA GLU A 8 23.06 -8.55 -7.23
C GLU A 8 21.80 -7.86 -7.80
N THR A 9 21.60 -7.91 -9.13
CA THR A 9 20.38 -7.40 -9.76
C THR A 9 19.13 -8.15 -9.30
N MET A 10 19.20 -9.48 -9.18
CA MET A 10 18.07 -10.29 -8.71
C MET A 10 17.71 -9.98 -7.25
N LEU A 11 18.72 -9.75 -6.39
CA LEU A 11 18.50 -9.32 -5.01
C LEU A 11 17.87 -7.92 -4.93
N GLY A 12 18.31 -6.99 -5.78
CA GLY A 12 17.70 -5.66 -5.90
C GLY A 12 16.22 -5.73 -6.25
N LEU A 13 15.86 -6.49 -7.29
CA LEU A 13 14.48 -6.73 -7.69
C LEU A 13 13.65 -7.36 -6.56
N ALA A 14 14.19 -8.36 -5.86
CA ALA A 14 13.50 -8.99 -4.74
C ALA A 14 13.24 -8.00 -3.58
N ALA A 15 14.22 -7.13 -3.29
CA ALA A 15 14.07 -6.10 -2.26
C ALA A 15 12.99 -5.06 -2.64
N GLU A 16 12.95 -4.64 -3.91
CA GLU A 16 11.92 -3.74 -4.43
C GLU A 16 10.53 -4.37 -4.32
N MET A 17 10.37 -5.62 -4.72
CA MET A 17 9.09 -6.34 -4.61
C MET A 17 8.59 -6.44 -3.15
N ILE A 18 9.49 -6.75 -2.21
CA ILE A 18 9.14 -6.82 -0.78
C ILE A 18 8.74 -5.45 -0.26
N LEU A 19 9.49 -4.40 -0.64
CA LEU A 19 9.20 -3.03 -0.23
C LEU A 19 7.85 -2.56 -0.76
N ASP A 20 7.58 -2.80 -2.04
CA ASP A 20 6.30 -2.44 -2.67
C ASP A 20 5.13 -3.15 -1.98
N GLU A 21 5.27 -4.44 -1.66
CA GLU A 21 4.24 -5.18 -0.92
C GLU A 21 4.02 -4.60 0.48
N ALA A 22 5.10 -4.32 1.22
CA ALA A 22 5.03 -3.75 2.55
C ALA A 22 4.37 -2.35 2.54
N LEU A 23 4.73 -1.50 1.58
CA LEU A 23 4.13 -0.18 1.41
C LEU A 23 2.65 -0.26 1.05
N ARG A 24 2.28 -1.21 0.17
CA ARG A 24 0.86 -1.43 -0.19
C ARG A 24 0.05 -1.82 1.05
N LYS A 25 0.51 -2.82 1.81
CA LYS A 25 -0.16 -3.26 3.05
C LYS A 25 -0.30 -2.12 4.05
N PHE A 26 0.78 -1.40 4.33
CA PHE A 26 0.76 -0.29 5.27
C PHE A 26 -0.22 0.81 4.88
N ARG A 27 -0.26 1.20 3.59
CA ARG A 27 -1.21 2.21 3.10
C ARG A 27 -2.65 1.73 3.21
N THR A 28 -2.91 0.48 2.84
CA THR A 28 -4.24 -0.13 2.96
C THR A 28 -4.72 -0.18 4.41
N GLU A 29 -3.89 -0.66 5.35
CA GLU A 29 -4.22 -0.70 6.78
C GLU A 29 -4.52 0.69 7.34
N ARG A 30 -3.73 1.70 6.95
CA ARG A 30 -3.97 3.09 7.37
C ARG A 30 -5.27 3.66 6.83
N LEU A 31 -5.62 3.35 5.58
CA LEU A 31 -6.89 3.78 4.99
C LEU A 31 -8.06 3.13 5.72
N TYR A 32 -8.03 1.82 5.97
CA TYR A 32 -9.07 1.15 6.76
C TYR A 32 -9.24 1.78 8.13
N LYS A 33 -8.15 2.03 8.85
CA LYS A 33 -8.21 2.69 10.16
C LYS A 33 -8.84 4.09 10.08
N ALA A 34 -8.46 4.88 9.09
CA ALA A 34 -9.02 6.23 8.93
C ALA A 34 -10.51 6.20 8.52
N ILE A 35 -10.93 5.19 7.75
CA ILE A 35 -12.34 4.94 7.41
C ILE A 35 -13.13 4.60 8.68
N ASP A 36 -12.62 3.71 9.52
CA ASP A 36 -13.24 3.33 10.79
C ASP A 36 -13.35 4.53 11.74
N ASP A 37 -12.30 5.35 11.82
CA ASP A 37 -12.30 6.59 12.62
C ASP A 37 -13.34 7.60 12.10
N ALA A 38 -13.52 7.72 10.78
CA ALA A 38 -14.53 8.58 10.18
C ALA A 38 -15.95 8.07 10.46
N LEU A 39 -16.17 6.76 10.39
CA LEU A 39 -17.45 6.13 10.75
C LEU A 39 -17.79 6.36 12.24
N ALA A 40 -16.81 6.22 13.14
CA ALA A 40 -17.00 6.45 14.56
C ALA A 40 -17.38 7.91 14.88
N GLN A 41 -16.88 8.86 14.09
CA GLN A 41 -17.18 10.28 14.22
C GLN A 41 -18.46 10.72 13.48
N GLY A 42 -19.05 9.84 12.66
CA GLY A 42 -20.18 10.17 11.80
C GLY A 42 -19.81 11.09 10.63
N ASP A 43 -18.53 11.16 10.26
CA ASP A 43 -18.04 12.00 9.17
C ASP A 43 -18.21 11.29 7.81
N ALA A 44 -19.38 11.50 7.20
CA ALA A 44 -19.74 10.90 5.93
C ALA A 44 -18.88 11.41 4.75
N GLU A 45 -18.37 12.64 4.80
CA GLU A 45 -17.55 13.21 3.74
C GLU A 45 -16.16 12.55 3.73
N THR A 46 -15.52 12.49 4.90
CA THR A 46 -14.22 11.84 5.06
C THR A 46 -14.31 10.34 4.77
N PHE A 47 -15.36 9.66 5.26
CA PHE A 47 -15.61 8.27 4.93
C PHE A 47 -15.68 8.04 3.42
N ARG A 48 -16.44 8.88 2.70
CA ARG A 48 -16.62 8.73 1.25
C ARG A 48 -15.31 8.93 0.51
N ARG A 49 -14.59 10.00 0.83
CA ARG A 49 -13.28 10.31 0.22
C ARG A 49 -12.28 9.19 0.42
N LEU A 50 -12.14 8.69 1.65
CA LEU A 50 -11.19 7.62 1.98
C LEU A 50 -11.59 6.27 1.35
N THR A 51 -12.89 5.99 1.25
CA THR A 51 -13.38 4.79 0.58
C THR A 51 -13.13 4.83 -0.92
N ASP A 52 -13.28 5.99 -1.55
CA ASP A 52 -12.99 6.15 -2.98
C ASP A 52 -11.47 6.06 -3.25
N GLU A 53 -10.64 6.57 -2.34
CA GLU A 53 -9.17 6.37 -2.36
C GLU A 53 -8.78 4.89 -2.21
N LEU A 54 -9.43 4.16 -1.29
CA LEU A 54 -9.23 2.72 -1.13
C LEU A 54 -9.61 1.94 -2.39
N LYS A 55 -10.73 2.28 -3.04
CA LYS A 55 -11.15 1.65 -4.30
C LYS A 55 -10.15 1.89 -5.42
N ALA A 56 -9.59 3.09 -5.52
CA ALA A 56 -8.57 3.40 -6.51
C ALA A 56 -7.27 2.60 -6.31
N MET A 57 -6.96 2.18 -5.07
CA MET A 57 -5.82 1.29 -4.77
C MET A 57 -6.09 -0.20 -5.01
N LEU A 58 -7.36 -0.59 -5.13
CA LEU A 58 -7.80 -1.97 -5.35
C LEU A 58 -8.15 -2.25 -6.82
N ALA A 59 -8.42 -1.20 -7.61
CA ALA A 59 -8.63 -1.26 -9.06
C ALA A 59 -7.32 -1.51 -9.81
#